data_AF-A0A9D3WUS1-F1
#
_entry.id   AF-A0A9D3WUS1-F1
#
_cell.length_a   1.000
_cell.length_b   1.000
_cell.length_c   1.000
_cell.angle_alpha   90.00
_cell.angle_beta   90.00
_cell.angle_gamma   90.00
#
_symmetry.space_group_name_H-M   'P 1'
#
loop_
_entity.id
_entity.type
_entity.pdbx_description
1 polymer ?
#
loop_
_entity_poly.entity_id
_entity_poly.type
_entity_poly.pdbx_seq_one_letter_code
_entity_poly.pdbx_strand_id
1 'polypeptide(L)'
;MELPAVPQPWRYWLLLGAYGLFLLLGTAVFVGVEAPQEAGLREALRGARAGFVRQHQGCLAEPGLERLLERVLDADSYGVSALGNVSDDENWDFSSALFFAASVLTTTGYGHTVPLSDGGKVFCIFYTLLGLPATLLLATCLLQRLMGLLTHRPVQYLHTHWGISPGHAALGHAAAMGLGVLGLFILLPALCFWALENGWTFLESVYFCFISLSTIGLGDYVPGRGSPPSLRHLYKISITCYLLLGLLAMLLALETIYELREVHSLVRFFAPPQAPASPSSEDCDQLEILSHDQLGLATVCGATPSGNQADNEADGRAPCDGPSG
;
A
#
# COMPACT_ATOMS: atom_id res chain seq x y z
N MET A 1 -25.36 9.49 37.13
CA MET A 1 -23.90 9.68 37.07
C MET A 1 -23.31 8.37 36.57
N GLU A 2 -23.23 8.20 35.25
CA GLU A 2 -22.60 7.02 34.66
C GLU A 2 -21.09 7.15 34.81
N LEU A 3 -20.46 6.15 35.41
CA LEU A 3 -19.00 6.10 35.57
C LEU A 3 -18.35 5.98 34.18
N PRO A 4 -17.26 6.74 33.89
CA PRO A 4 -16.54 6.59 32.63
C PRO A 4 -16.00 5.15 32.51
N ALA A 5 -16.28 4.51 31.38
CA ALA A 5 -15.85 3.15 31.09
C ALA A 5 -14.31 3.06 31.16
N VAL A 6 -13.80 2.27 32.10
CA VAL A 6 -12.36 2.01 32.22
C VAL A 6 -11.89 1.27 30.95
N PRO A 7 -10.84 1.75 30.24
CA PRO A 7 -10.26 1.01 29.14
C PRO A 7 -9.85 -0.38 29.62
N GLN A 8 -10.31 -1.43 28.94
CA GLN A 8 -10.03 -2.80 29.35
C GLN A 8 -8.77 -3.30 28.64
N PRO A 9 -7.58 -3.27 29.28
CA PRO A 9 -6.30 -3.56 28.63
C PRO A 9 -6.22 -5.01 28.11
N TRP A 10 -6.99 -5.94 28.68
CA TRP A 10 -7.01 -7.34 28.26
C TRP A 10 -7.46 -7.53 26.81
N ARG A 11 -8.30 -6.63 26.26
CA ARG A 11 -8.76 -6.72 24.87
C ARG A 11 -7.61 -6.50 23.88
N TYR A 12 -6.74 -5.55 24.19
CA TYR A 12 -5.53 -5.30 23.40
C TYR A 12 -4.55 -6.49 23.47
N TRP A 13 -4.33 -7.04 24.66
CA TRP A 13 -3.51 -8.24 24.83
C TRP A 13 -4.10 -9.48 24.14
N LEU A 14 -5.43 -9.60 24.09
CA LEU A 14 -6.12 -10.64 23.33
C LEU A 14 -5.82 -10.51 21.83
N LEU A 15 -5.93 -9.30 21.27
CA LEU A 15 -5.61 -9.04 19.85
C LEU A 15 -4.15 -9.40 19.54
N LEU A 16 -3.21 -8.98 20.39
CA LEU A 16 -1.79 -9.30 20.24
C LEU A 16 -1.54 -10.81 20.32
N GLY A 17 -2.17 -11.50 21.29
CA GLY A 17 -2.08 -12.95 21.43
C GLY A 17 -2.65 -13.70 20.24
N ALA A 18 -3.80 -13.25 19.71
CA ALA A 18 -4.42 -13.82 18.52
C ALA A 18 -3.56 -13.62 17.26
N TYR A 19 -2.98 -12.44 17.08
CA TYR A 19 -2.05 -12.18 15.99
C TYR A 19 -0.76 -13.01 16.11
N GLY A 20 -0.23 -13.15 17.33
CA GLY A 20 0.90 -14.04 17.60
C GLY A 20 0.59 -15.50 17.23
N LEU A 21 -0.60 -15.99 17.58
CA LEU A 21 -1.06 -17.33 17.19
C LEU A 21 -1.20 -17.47 15.67
N PHE A 22 -1.71 -16.43 14.99
CA PHE A 22 -1.80 -16.42 13.52
C PHE A 22 -0.43 -16.52 12.86
N LEU A 23 0.59 -15.80 13.38
CA LEU A 23 1.97 -15.91 12.90
C LEU A 23 2.57 -17.30 13.16
N LEU A 24 2.32 -17.90 14.33
CA LEU A 24 2.78 -19.25 14.65
C LEU A 24 2.14 -20.30 13.75
N LEU A 25 0.84 -20.17 13.47
CA LEU A 25 0.13 -21.03 12.52
C LEU A 25 0.74 -20.91 11.13
N GLY A 26 0.93 -19.68 10.63
CA GLY A 26 1.57 -19.43 9.33
C GLY A 26 2.98 -20.02 9.26
N THR A 27 3.77 -19.85 10.32
CA THR A 27 5.13 -20.42 10.43
C THR A 27 5.10 -21.95 10.34
N ALA A 28 4.21 -22.61 11.09
CA ALA A 28 4.09 -24.05 11.08
C ALA A 28 3.67 -24.58 9.70
N VAL A 29 2.74 -23.91 9.02
CA VAL A 29 2.30 -24.27 7.67
C VAL A 29 3.44 -24.08 6.66
N PHE A 30 4.12 -22.93 6.64
CA PHE A 30 5.23 -22.68 5.72
C PHE A 30 6.37 -23.67 5.93
N VAL A 31 6.79 -23.94 7.18
CA VAL A 31 7.81 -24.96 7.47
C VAL A 31 7.35 -26.34 6.99
N GLY A 32 6.08 -26.70 7.23
CA GLY A 32 5.55 -28.00 6.81
C GLY A 32 5.50 -28.19 5.30
N VAL A 33 5.18 -27.13 4.55
CA VAL A 33 5.00 -27.17 3.08
C VAL A 33 6.33 -26.96 2.34
N GLU A 34 7.13 -25.97 2.75
CA GLU A 34 8.31 -25.52 1.99
C GLU A 34 9.61 -26.22 2.39
N ALA A 35 9.80 -26.61 3.67
CA ALA A 35 11.03 -27.26 4.09
C ALA A 35 11.39 -28.55 3.30
N PRO A 36 10.44 -29.46 2.95
CA PRO A 36 10.77 -30.60 2.12
C PRO A 36 11.15 -30.21 0.69
N GLN A 37 10.52 -29.17 0.12
CA GLN A 37 10.84 -28.66 -1.22
C GLN A 37 12.25 -28.06 -1.25
N GLU A 38 12.59 -27.25 -0.24
CA GLU A 38 13.91 -26.64 -0.08
C GLU A 38 15.00 -27.72 0.09
N ALA A 39 14.73 -28.77 0.87
CA ALA A 39 15.65 -29.89 1.05
C ALA A 39 15.92 -30.62 -0.28
N GLY A 40 14.87 -30.90 -1.06
CA GLY A 40 14.98 -31.50 -2.39
C GLY A 40 15.78 -30.63 -3.36
N LEU A 41 15.54 -29.31 -3.36
CA LEU A 41 16.29 -28.38 -4.20
C LEU A 41 17.78 -28.31 -3.80
N ARG A 42 18.09 -28.30 -2.50
CA ARG A 42 19.49 -28.34 -2.02
C ARG A 42 20.19 -29.62 -2.46
N GLU A 43 19.52 -30.76 -2.39
CA GLU A 43 20.09 -32.04 -2.84
C GLU A 43 20.32 -32.06 -4.34
N ALA A 44 19.34 -31.60 -5.13
CA ALA A 44 19.47 -31.49 -6.58
C ALA A 44 20.63 -30.56 -7.00
N LEU A 45 20.77 -29.40 -6.35
CA LEU A 45 21.86 -28.46 -6.61
C LEU A 45 23.23 -29.05 -6.26
N ARG A 46 23.35 -29.71 -5.09
CA ARG A 46 24.59 -30.41 -4.70
C ARG A 46 24.94 -31.51 -5.70
N GLY A 47 23.96 -32.28 -6.14
CA GLY A 47 24.11 -33.31 -7.16
C GLY A 47 24.60 -32.75 -8.50
N ALA A 48 23.97 -31.67 -8.97
CA ALA A 48 24.34 -31.00 -10.22
C ALA A 48 25.77 -30.43 -10.17
N ARG A 49 26.13 -29.76 -9.07
CA ARG A 49 27.50 -29.24 -8.85
C ARG A 49 28.53 -30.36 -8.86
N ALA A 50 28.31 -31.42 -8.06
CA ALA A 50 29.24 -32.54 -7.97
C ALA A 50 29.38 -33.28 -9.31
N GLY A 51 28.28 -33.43 -10.05
CA GLY A 51 28.27 -34.01 -11.39
C GLY A 51 29.10 -33.18 -12.38
N PHE A 52 28.90 -31.86 -12.40
CA PHE A 52 29.61 -30.95 -13.30
C PHE A 52 31.13 -30.92 -13.04
N VAL A 53 31.54 -30.86 -11.77
CA VAL A 53 32.96 -30.93 -11.38
C VAL A 53 33.55 -32.27 -11.78
N ARG A 54 32.83 -33.39 -11.55
CA ARG A 54 33.28 -34.74 -11.93
C ARG A 54 33.49 -34.87 -13.44
N GLN A 55 32.60 -34.30 -14.23
CA GLN A 55 32.70 -34.31 -15.69
C GLN A 55 33.91 -33.52 -16.22
N HIS A 56 34.35 -32.49 -15.50
CA HIS A 56 35.42 -31.58 -15.94
C HIS A 56 36.67 -31.59 -15.04
N GLN A 57 36.92 -32.69 -14.30
CA GLN A 57 38.04 -32.79 -13.35
C GLN A 57 39.42 -32.49 -13.95
N GLY A 58 39.59 -32.70 -15.27
CA GLY A 58 40.86 -32.45 -15.96
C GLY A 58 41.19 -30.97 -16.19
N CYS A 59 40.22 -30.06 -16.10
CA CYS A 59 40.42 -28.64 -16.44
C CYS A 59 39.75 -27.65 -15.47
N LEU A 60 38.82 -28.09 -14.63
CA LEU A 60 38.08 -27.23 -13.71
C LEU A 60 38.28 -27.67 -12.27
N ALA A 61 38.98 -26.85 -11.48
CA ALA A 61 39.10 -27.03 -10.04
C ALA A 61 37.84 -26.49 -9.33
N GLU A 62 37.42 -27.16 -8.26
CA GLU A 62 36.23 -26.81 -7.47
C GLU A 62 36.23 -25.34 -6.95
N PRO A 63 37.34 -24.78 -6.43
CA PRO A 63 37.39 -23.36 -6.04
C PRO A 63 37.30 -22.38 -7.21
N GLY A 64 37.57 -22.84 -8.44
CA GLY A 64 37.38 -22.03 -9.65
C GLY A 64 35.91 -21.90 -10.01
N LEU A 65 35.17 -23.00 -9.89
CA LEU A 65 33.72 -23.01 -10.11
C LEU A 65 32.98 -22.20 -9.04
N GLU A 66 33.35 -22.33 -7.77
CA GLU A 66 32.74 -21.55 -6.69
C GLU A 66 32.90 -20.04 -6.90
N ARG A 67 34.10 -19.57 -7.23
CA ARG A 67 34.33 -18.14 -7.54
C ARG A 67 33.53 -17.64 -8.73
N LEU A 68 33.29 -18.47 -9.74
CA LEU A 68 32.43 -18.11 -10.87
C LEU A 68 30.97 -18.02 -10.42
N LEU A 69 30.49 -19.03 -9.68
CA LEU A 69 29.13 -19.05 -9.15
C LEU A 69 28.87 -17.87 -8.23
N GLU A 70 29.80 -17.53 -7.32
CA GLU A 70 29.72 -16.34 -6.48
C GLU A 70 29.52 -15.07 -7.31
N ARG A 71 30.34 -14.87 -8.37
CA ARG A 71 30.18 -13.68 -9.23
C ARG A 71 28.88 -13.67 -10.03
N VAL A 72 28.40 -14.83 -10.46
CA VAL A 72 27.12 -14.95 -11.17
C VAL A 72 25.96 -14.66 -10.22
N LEU A 73 26.00 -15.19 -9.00
CA LEU A 73 24.99 -14.95 -7.97
C LEU A 73 25.00 -13.49 -7.49
N ASP A 74 26.19 -12.89 -7.35
CA ASP A 74 26.34 -11.47 -7.04
C ASP A 74 25.71 -10.60 -8.14
N ALA A 75 25.99 -10.89 -9.42
CA ALA A 75 25.38 -10.16 -10.54
C ALA A 75 23.85 -10.34 -10.61
N ASP A 76 23.37 -11.57 -10.40
CA ASP A 76 21.94 -11.92 -10.38
C ASP A 76 21.20 -11.20 -9.24
N SER A 77 21.83 -11.03 -8.07
CA SER A 77 21.27 -10.27 -6.94
C SER A 77 21.01 -8.79 -7.26
N TYR A 78 21.69 -8.23 -8.28
CA TYR A 78 21.46 -6.89 -8.81
C TYR A 78 20.56 -6.89 -10.07
N GLY A 79 19.94 -8.03 -10.40
CA GLY A 79 19.04 -8.20 -11.53
C GLY A 79 19.74 -8.49 -12.86
N VAL A 80 21.05 -8.77 -12.87
CA VAL A 80 21.82 -9.02 -14.10
C VAL A 80 21.99 -10.52 -14.30
N SER A 81 21.19 -11.10 -15.21
CA SER A 81 21.28 -12.53 -15.54
C SER A 81 22.53 -12.84 -16.35
N ALA A 82 23.27 -13.89 -15.92
CA ALA A 82 24.35 -14.48 -16.72
C ALA A 82 23.84 -15.45 -17.80
N LEU A 83 22.55 -15.81 -17.76
CA LEU A 83 21.90 -16.74 -18.67
C LEU A 83 21.07 -15.98 -19.70
N GLY A 84 21.41 -16.13 -20.99
CA GLY A 84 20.68 -15.52 -22.12
C GLY A 84 21.58 -14.78 -23.11
N ASN A 85 21.03 -14.36 -24.25
CA ASN A 85 21.72 -13.45 -25.17
C ASN A 85 21.69 -12.04 -24.56
N VAL A 86 22.75 -11.68 -23.84
CA VAL A 86 22.94 -10.52 -22.95
C VAL A 86 22.74 -9.14 -23.63
N SER A 87 22.47 -9.09 -24.94
CA SER A 87 22.46 -7.85 -25.71
C SER A 87 21.21 -6.98 -25.61
N ASP A 88 20.07 -7.48 -25.10
CA ASP A 88 18.77 -6.77 -25.21
C ASP A 88 18.03 -6.49 -23.88
N ASP A 89 18.63 -6.79 -22.72
CA ASP A 89 18.01 -6.63 -21.38
C ASP A 89 18.64 -5.49 -20.56
N GLU A 90 18.50 -4.25 -21.02
CA GLU A 90 18.86 -3.10 -20.18
C GLU A 90 17.82 -2.90 -19.06
N ASN A 91 18.22 -3.18 -17.82
CA ASN A 91 17.38 -2.98 -16.63
C ASN A 91 17.01 -1.51 -16.35
N TRP A 92 17.73 -0.56 -16.94
CA TRP A 92 17.60 0.89 -16.70
C TRP A 92 17.22 1.68 -17.96
N ASP A 93 16.36 1.12 -18.81
CA ASP A 93 15.64 1.91 -19.80
C ASP A 93 14.53 2.75 -19.13
N PHE A 94 14.00 3.76 -19.83
CA PHE A 94 12.98 4.65 -19.24
C PHE A 94 11.75 3.90 -18.73
N SER A 95 11.29 2.85 -19.44
CA SER A 95 10.08 2.12 -19.05
C SER A 95 10.30 1.25 -17.81
N SER A 96 11.46 0.61 -17.68
CA SER A 96 11.80 -0.15 -16.45
C SER A 96 12.14 0.79 -15.29
N ALA A 97 12.77 1.93 -15.55
CA ALA A 97 13.03 2.95 -14.53
C ALA A 97 11.73 3.56 -13.98
N LEU A 98 10.73 3.79 -14.84
CA LEU A 98 9.39 4.22 -14.42
C LEU A 98 8.70 3.14 -13.57
N PHE A 99 8.78 1.88 -13.99
CA PHE A 99 8.25 0.75 -13.22
C PHE A 99 8.91 0.66 -11.83
N PHE A 100 10.24 0.78 -11.77
CA PHE A 100 11.00 0.84 -10.51
C PHE A 100 10.51 2.01 -9.64
N ALA A 101 10.48 3.22 -10.20
CA ALA A 101 10.05 4.42 -9.48
C ALA A 101 8.62 4.31 -8.94
N ALA A 102 7.68 3.78 -9.73
CA ALA A 102 6.32 3.51 -9.29
C ALA A 102 6.29 2.46 -8.16
N SER A 103 6.96 1.32 -8.34
CA SER A 103 6.98 0.22 -7.36
C SER A 103 7.56 0.61 -6.00
N VAL A 104 8.53 1.53 -6.01
CA VAL A 104 9.16 2.08 -4.81
C VAL A 104 8.21 3.05 -4.09
N LEU A 105 7.51 3.91 -4.84
CA LEU A 105 6.55 4.85 -4.25
C LEU A 105 5.22 4.19 -3.85
N THR A 106 4.84 3.06 -4.44
CA THR A 106 3.71 2.24 -4.01
C THR A 106 4.07 1.23 -2.91
N THR A 107 5.31 1.28 -2.41
CA THR A 107 5.87 0.35 -1.41
C THR A 107 5.77 -1.12 -1.79
N THR A 108 5.63 -1.44 -3.07
CA THR A 108 5.63 -2.82 -3.57
C THR A 108 7.05 -3.39 -3.60
N GLY A 109 8.01 -2.64 -4.16
CA GLY A 109 9.43 -2.92 -4.01
C GLY A 109 9.91 -4.33 -4.42
N TYR A 110 9.63 -4.78 -5.66
CA TYR A 110 9.97 -6.13 -6.14
C TYR A 110 11.45 -6.57 -6.03
N GLY A 111 12.41 -5.67 -5.79
CA GLY A 111 13.82 -6.04 -5.59
C GLY A 111 14.60 -6.57 -6.80
N HIS A 112 13.94 -6.90 -7.92
CA HIS A 112 14.61 -7.36 -9.16
C HIS A 112 15.44 -6.29 -9.89
N THR A 113 15.16 -5.00 -9.63
CA THR A 113 15.94 -3.87 -10.12
C THR A 113 16.24 -2.96 -8.95
N VAL A 114 17.51 -2.70 -8.68
CA VAL A 114 17.96 -1.95 -7.51
C VAL A 114 19.09 -0.98 -7.88
N PRO A 115 19.19 0.20 -7.23
CA PRO A 115 20.26 1.15 -7.51
C PRO A 115 21.62 0.56 -7.11
N LEU A 116 22.53 0.41 -8.08
CA LEU A 116 23.85 -0.17 -7.86
C LEU A 116 24.83 0.85 -7.25
N SER A 117 24.83 2.08 -7.76
CA SER A 117 25.76 3.13 -7.35
C SER A 117 25.37 3.76 -6.01
N ASP A 118 26.36 4.20 -5.24
CA ASP A 118 26.12 4.91 -3.98
C ASP A 118 25.31 6.20 -4.21
N GLY A 119 25.56 6.90 -5.33
CA GLY A 119 24.77 8.05 -5.74
C GLY A 119 23.29 7.69 -6.01
N GLY A 120 23.03 6.56 -6.68
CA GLY A 120 21.67 6.06 -6.90
C GLY A 120 20.96 5.66 -5.62
N LYS A 121 21.68 5.04 -4.67
CA LYS A 121 21.14 4.69 -3.34
C LYS A 121 20.79 5.95 -2.53
N VAL A 122 21.67 6.94 -2.50
CA VAL A 122 21.42 8.23 -1.83
C VAL A 122 20.24 8.95 -2.47
N PHE A 123 20.16 9.00 -3.81
CA PHE A 123 19.02 9.57 -4.52
C PHE A 123 17.71 8.85 -4.15
N CYS A 124 17.71 7.51 -4.12
CA CYS A 124 16.54 6.70 -3.75
C CYS A 124 16.02 7.04 -2.35
N ILE A 125 16.92 7.25 -1.37
CA ILE A 125 16.55 7.66 0.00
C ILE A 125 15.79 8.99 -0.01
N PHE A 126 16.30 10.03 -0.68
CA PHE A 126 15.63 11.33 -0.71
C PHE A 126 14.35 11.32 -1.57
N TYR A 127 14.38 10.59 -2.69
CA TYR A 127 13.24 10.41 -3.56
C TYR A 127 12.06 9.74 -2.83
N THR A 128 12.31 8.68 -2.05
CA THR A 128 11.27 8.00 -1.26
C THR A 128 10.80 8.82 -0.07
N LEU A 129 11.70 9.53 0.62
CA LEU A 129 11.34 10.39 1.74
C LEU A 129 10.31 11.45 1.37
N LEU A 130 10.42 12.05 0.18
CA LEU A 130 9.48 13.05 -0.31
C LEU A 130 8.33 12.43 -1.11
N GLY A 131 8.61 11.38 -1.87
CA GLY A 131 7.65 10.74 -2.76
C GLY A 131 6.58 9.94 -2.02
N LEU A 132 6.92 9.23 -0.93
CA LEU A 132 5.94 8.45 -0.17
C LEU A 132 4.84 9.33 0.44
N PRO A 133 5.14 10.43 1.18
CA PRO A 133 4.10 11.34 1.66
C PRO A 133 3.26 11.93 0.53
N ALA A 134 3.87 12.31 -0.59
CA ALA A 134 3.15 12.86 -1.74
C ALA A 134 2.22 11.83 -2.39
N THR A 135 2.66 10.57 -2.51
CA THR A 135 1.84 9.47 -3.02
C THR A 135 0.69 9.14 -2.08
N LEU A 136 0.92 9.15 -0.76
CA LEU A 136 -0.15 8.96 0.23
C LEU A 136 -1.18 10.08 0.15
N LEU A 137 -0.75 11.35 0.06
CA LEU A 137 -1.67 12.48 -0.12
C LEU A 137 -2.51 12.33 -1.39
N LEU A 138 -1.85 12.02 -2.52
CA LEU A 138 -2.53 11.78 -3.79
C LEU A 138 -3.54 10.63 -3.68
N ALA A 139 -3.13 9.51 -3.09
CA ALA A 139 -3.97 8.33 -2.91
C ALA A 139 -5.19 8.66 -2.06
N THR A 140 -5.04 9.37 -0.93
CA THR A 140 -6.15 9.80 -0.08
C THR A 140 -7.12 10.71 -0.81
N CYS A 141 -6.64 11.75 -1.51
CA CYS A 141 -7.51 12.66 -2.25
C CYS A 141 -8.27 11.94 -3.38
N LEU A 142 -7.60 11.05 -4.12
CA LEU A 142 -8.22 10.24 -5.17
C LEU A 142 -9.25 9.27 -4.57
N LEU A 143 -8.90 8.59 -3.48
CA LEU A 143 -9.75 7.65 -2.79
C LEU A 143 -11.03 8.32 -2.28
N GLN A 144 -10.93 9.47 -1.61
CA GLN A 144 -12.11 10.23 -1.14
C GLN A 144 -13.03 10.63 -2.30
N ARG A 145 -12.46 11.12 -3.41
CA ARG A 145 -13.24 11.49 -4.60
C ARG A 145 -13.92 10.29 -5.24
N LEU A 146 -13.22 9.16 -5.32
CA LEU A 146 -13.74 7.92 -5.90
C LEU A 146 -14.77 7.24 -4.99
N MET A 147 -14.57 7.24 -3.68
CA MET A 147 -15.54 6.75 -2.68
C MET A 147 -16.89 7.46 -2.82
N GLY A 148 -16.89 8.78 -2.96
CA GLY A 148 -18.12 9.54 -3.20
C GLY A 148 -18.87 9.10 -4.46
N LEU A 149 -18.14 8.77 -5.53
CA LEU A 149 -18.72 8.39 -6.82
C LEU A 149 -19.12 6.91 -6.90
N LEU A 150 -18.26 6.03 -6.43
CA LEU A 150 -18.32 4.59 -6.65
C LEU A 150 -18.94 3.84 -5.47
N THR A 151 -18.94 4.41 -4.26
CA THR A 151 -19.48 3.77 -3.06
C THR A 151 -20.72 4.50 -2.55
N HIS A 152 -20.59 5.78 -2.17
CA HIS A 152 -21.65 6.53 -1.49
C HIS A 152 -22.88 6.75 -2.38
N ARG A 153 -22.67 7.21 -3.63
CA ARG A 153 -23.78 7.42 -4.59
C ARG A 153 -24.52 6.13 -4.95
N PRO A 154 -23.86 5.01 -5.30
CA PRO A 154 -24.56 3.76 -5.58
C PRO A 154 -25.31 3.19 -4.37
N VAL A 155 -24.72 3.22 -3.17
CA VAL A 155 -25.39 2.74 -1.96
C VAL A 155 -26.64 3.58 -1.65
N GLN A 156 -26.56 4.92 -1.77
CA GLN A 156 -27.71 5.80 -1.63
C GLN A 156 -28.78 5.55 -2.70
N TYR A 157 -28.35 5.30 -3.95
CA TYR A 157 -29.28 4.93 -5.02
C TYR A 157 -30.00 3.61 -4.71
N LEU A 158 -29.27 2.59 -4.23
CA LEU A 158 -29.86 1.30 -3.84
C LEU A 158 -30.90 1.49 -2.71
N HIS A 159 -30.57 2.29 -1.72
CA HIS A 159 -31.48 2.62 -0.62
C HIS A 159 -32.71 3.37 -1.10
N THR A 160 -32.54 4.42 -1.89
CA THR A 160 -33.63 5.33 -2.29
C THR A 160 -34.55 4.71 -3.35
N HIS A 161 -33.98 3.96 -4.29
CA HIS A 161 -34.73 3.41 -5.43
C HIS A 161 -35.30 2.01 -5.15
N TRP A 162 -34.58 1.14 -4.43
CA TRP A 162 -35.03 -0.21 -4.11
C TRP A 162 -35.48 -0.41 -2.66
N GLY A 163 -35.43 0.63 -1.82
CA GLY A 163 -35.92 0.58 -0.43
C GLY A 163 -35.14 -0.38 0.47
N ILE A 164 -33.92 -0.76 0.08
CA ILE A 164 -33.07 -1.68 0.85
C ILE A 164 -32.52 -0.93 2.07
N SER A 165 -32.52 -1.56 3.25
CA SER A 165 -31.96 -0.93 4.44
C SER A 165 -30.45 -0.60 4.26
N PRO A 166 -29.96 0.51 4.83
CA PRO A 166 -28.63 1.04 4.50
C PRO A 166 -27.50 0.06 4.80
N GLY A 167 -27.60 -0.72 5.88
CA GLY A 167 -26.61 -1.73 6.24
C GLY A 167 -26.50 -2.88 5.23
N HIS A 168 -27.64 -3.42 4.76
CA HIS A 168 -27.63 -4.48 3.76
C HIS A 168 -27.23 -3.97 2.37
N ALA A 169 -27.61 -2.72 2.03
CA ALA A 169 -27.17 -2.07 0.79
C ALA A 169 -25.65 -1.87 0.78
N ALA A 170 -25.07 -1.38 1.88
CA ALA A 170 -23.63 -1.22 2.03
C ALA A 170 -22.89 -2.57 1.97
N LEU A 171 -23.36 -3.60 2.68
CA LEU A 171 -22.77 -4.93 2.64
C LEU A 171 -22.82 -5.55 1.23
N GLY A 172 -23.97 -5.48 0.56
CA GLY A 172 -24.13 -5.98 -0.80
C GLY A 172 -23.24 -5.24 -1.80
N HIS A 173 -23.11 -3.93 -1.65
CA HIS A 173 -22.22 -3.13 -2.48
C HIS A 173 -20.74 -3.44 -2.23
N ALA A 174 -20.30 -3.54 -0.96
CA ALA A 174 -18.94 -3.93 -0.60
C ALA A 174 -18.59 -5.31 -1.17
N ALA A 175 -19.50 -6.28 -1.07
CA ALA A 175 -19.34 -7.60 -1.68
C ALA A 175 -19.23 -7.52 -3.20
N ALA A 176 -20.06 -6.71 -3.87
CA ALA A 176 -20.00 -6.50 -5.31
C ALA A 176 -18.67 -5.85 -5.75
N MET A 177 -18.17 -4.86 -5.01
CA MET A 177 -16.87 -4.25 -5.27
C MET A 177 -15.73 -5.26 -5.09
N GLY A 178 -15.74 -6.04 -4.00
CA GLY A 178 -14.74 -7.10 -3.77
C GLY A 178 -14.72 -8.15 -4.88
N LEU A 179 -15.90 -8.61 -5.33
CA LEU A 179 -16.01 -9.52 -6.48
C LEU A 179 -15.55 -8.86 -7.77
N GLY A 180 -15.82 -7.57 -7.96
CA GLY A 180 -15.33 -6.78 -9.08
C GLY A 180 -13.81 -6.69 -9.11
N VAL A 181 -13.17 -6.45 -7.97
CA VAL A 181 -11.70 -6.44 -7.86
C VAL A 181 -11.11 -7.82 -8.14
N LEU A 182 -11.67 -8.87 -7.56
CA LEU A 182 -11.26 -10.25 -7.84
C LEU A 182 -11.39 -10.59 -9.33
N GLY A 183 -12.52 -10.25 -9.96
CA GLY A 183 -12.75 -10.54 -11.37
C GLY A 183 -11.87 -9.71 -12.32
N LEU A 184 -11.89 -8.39 -12.18
CA LEU A 184 -11.34 -7.44 -13.15
C LEU A 184 -9.86 -7.13 -12.94
N PHE A 185 -9.35 -7.19 -11.70
CA PHE A 185 -7.99 -6.80 -11.37
C PHE A 185 -7.09 -7.97 -10.95
N ILE A 186 -7.67 -9.11 -10.58
CA ILE A 186 -6.91 -10.33 -10.27
C ILE A 186 -7.06 -11.38 -11.37
N LEU A 187 -8.26 -11.90 -11.60
CA LEU A 187 -8.48 -13.05 -12.50
C LEU A 187 -8.33 -12.71 -13.98
N LEU A 188 -8.89 -11.59 -14.44
CA LEU A 188 -8.77 -11.17 -15.83
C LEU A 188 -7.31 -10.86 -16.23
N PRO A 189 -6.53 -10.06 -15.46
CA PRO A 189 -5.11 -9.87 -15.75
C PRO A 189 -4.30 -11.15 -15.61
N ALA A 190 -4.63 -12.03 -14.66
CA ALA A 190 -3.97 -13.34 -14.54
C ALA A 190 -4.18 -14.20 -15.80
N LEU A 191 -5.35 -14.16 -16.43
CA LEU A 191 -5.59 -14.82 -17.71
C LEU A 191 -4.71 -14.22 -18.82
N CYS A 192 -4.54 -12.90 -18.84
CA CYS A 192 -3.63 -12.23 -19.77
C CYS A 192 -2.17 -12.62 -19.54
N PHE A 193 -1.68 -12.57 -18.30
CA PHE A 193 -0.30 -12.94 -17.96
C PHE A 193 -0.03 -14.41 -18.27
N TRP A 194 -0.98 -15.31 -17.98
CA TRP A 194 -0.85 -16.71 -18.34
C TRP A 194 -0.71 -16.93 -19.87
N ALA A 195 -1.36 -16.09 -20.67
CA ALA A 195 -1.27 -16.16 -22.14
C ALA A 195 -0.03 -15.46 -22.71
N LEU A 196 0.50 -14.43 -22.03
CA LEU A 196 1.59 -13.58 -22.51
C LEU A 196 2.97 -14.01 -21.99
N GLU A 197 3.06 -14.47 -20.75
CA GLU A 197 4.30 -14.87 -20.09
C GLU A 197 4.55 -16.37 -20.33
N ASN A 198 5.51 -16.66 -21.21
CA ASN A 198 5.91 -18.03 -21.48
C ASN A 198 6.53 -18.67 -20.23
N GLY A 199 5.93 -19.79 -19.80
CA GLY A 199 6.41 -20.55 -18.65
C GLY A 199 5.66 -20.27 -17.34
N TRP A 200 4.77 -19.28 -17.31
CA TRP A 200 3.91 -19.06 -16.15
C TRP A 200 2.71 -20.00 -16.16
N THR A 201 2.38 -20.58 -15.02
CA THR A 201 1.09 -21.24 -14.81
C THR A 201 0.01 -20.22 -14.49
N PHE A 202 -1.26 -20.61 -14.63
CA PHE A 202 -2.37 -19.73 -14.25
C PHE A 202 -2.33 -19.37 -12.75
N LEU A 203 -1.93 -20.32 -11.89
CA LEU A 203 -1.78 -20.08 -10.46
C LEU A 203 -0.69 -19.04 -10.18
N GLU A 204 0.46 -19.13 -10.84
CA GLU A 204 1.55 -18.15 -10.73
C GLU A 204 1.11 -16.76 -11.20
N SER A 205 0.28 -16.71 -12.24
CA SER A 205 -0.29 -15.45 -12.74
C SER A 205 -1.26 -14.83 -11.73
N VAL A 206 -2.15 -15.63 -11.10
CA VAL A 206 -3.04 -15.16 -10.03
C VAL A 206 -2.23 -14.71 -8.80
N TYR A 207 -1.22 -15.49 -8.43
CA TYR A 207 -0.32 -15.20 -7.33
C TYR A 207 0.42 -13.87 -7.56
N PHE A 208 0.99 -13.66 -8.76
CA PHE A 208 1.61 -12.38 -9.15
C PHE A 208 0.64 -11.20 -8.98
N CYS A 209 -0.57 -11.29 -9.54
CA CYS A 209 -1.57 -10.23 -9.41
C CYS A 209 -1.87 -9.93 -7.93
N PHE A 210 -2.07 -10.98 -7.11
CA PHE A 210 -2.39 -10.83 -5.70
C PHE A 210 -1.26 -10.19 -4.89
N ILE A 211 -0.03 -10.72 -4.95
CA ILE A 211 1.11 -10.17 -4.19
C ILE A 211 1.49 -8.76 -4.64
N SER A 212 1.22 -8.42 -5.90
CA SER A 212 1.52 -7.10 -6.45
C SER A 212 0.51 -6.05 -5.98
N LEU A 213 -0.79 -6.33 -6.13
CA LEU A 213 -1.85 -5.38 -5.75
C LEU A 213 -2.06 -5.28 -4.24
N SER A 214 -1.62 -6.28 -3.47
CA SER A 214 -1.53 -6.20 -1.99
C SER A 214 -0.25 -5.52 -1.50
N THR A 215 0.61 -5.04 -2.41
CA THR A 215 1.89 -4.38 -2.11
C THR A 215 2.91 -5.23 -1.33
N ILE A 216 2.77 -6.56 -1.35
CA ILE A 216 3.75 -7.48 -0.76
C ILE A 216 5.02 -7.53 -1.62
N GLY A 217 4.85 -7.66 -2.95
CA GLY A 217 5.94 -7.50 -3.94
C GLY A 217 7.17 -8.39 -3.74
N LEU A 218 7.00 -9.71 -3.60
CA LEU A 218 8.12 -10.64 -3.36
C LEU A 218 9.18 -10.65 -4.48
N GLY A 219 8.80 -10.35 -5.73
CA GLY A 219 9.76 -10.19 -6.84
C GLY A 219 10.21 -11.48 -7.54
N ASP A 220 9.72 -12.62 -7.08
CA ASP A 220 9.89 -13.93 -7.71
C ASP A 220 9.28 -13.98 -9.11
N TYR A 221 8.11 -13.34 -9.30
CA TYR A 221 7.47 -13.13 -10.59
C TYR A 221 7.44 -11.66 -10.97
N VAL A 222 8.02 -11.33 -12.13
CA VAL A 222 7.94 -9.98 -12.73
C VAL A 222 7.75 -10.13 -14.25
N PRO A 223 6.65 -9.62 -14.81
CA PRO A 223 6.34 -9.79 -16.23
C PRO A 223 7.27 -8.95 -17.12
N GLY A 224 7.43 -9.39 -18.37
CA GLY A 224 8.14 -8.66 -19.42
C GLY A 224 9.64 -8.87 -19.46
N ARG A 225 10.17 -9.96 -18.89
CA ARG A 225 11.57 -10.37 -19.04
C ARG A 225 11.85 -11.07 -20.38
N GLY A 226 10.86 -11.75 -20.97
CA GLY A 226 11.02 -12.49 -22.23
C GLY A 226 10.38 -11.83 -23.46
N SER A 227 9.90 -10.59 -23.35
CA SER A 227 9.14 -9.94 -24.43
C SER A 227 10.05 -9.41 -25.55
N PRO A 228 9.63 -9.49 -26.82
CA PRO A 228 10.40 -8.97 -27.95
C PRO A 228 10.62 -7.44 -27.83
N PRO A 229 11.77 -6.90 -28.30
CA PRO A 229 12.19 -5.53 -28.01
C PRO A 229 11.17 -4.45 -28.43
N SER A 230 10.48 -4.65 -29.56
CA SER A 230 9.57 -3.66 -30.13
C SER A 230 8.29 -3.43 -29.32
N LEU A 231 7.84 -4.41 -28.52
CA LEU A 231 6.62 -4.32 -27.71
C LEU A 231 6.90 -4.12 -26.21
N ARG A 232 8.15 -4.36 -25.79
CA ARG A 232 8.57 -4.35 -24.38
C ARG A 232 8.21 -3.06 -23.65
N HIS A 233 8.53 -1.89 -24.24
CA HIS A 233 8.27 -0.61 -23.58
C HIS A 233 6.78 -0.37 -23.34
N LEU A 234 5.94 -0.63 -24.35
CA LEU A 234 4.49 -0.47 -24.22
C LEU A 234 3.93 -1.45 -23.19
N TYR A 235 4.44 -2.68 -23.17
CA TYR A 235 4.02 -3.70 -22.22
C TYR A 235 4.39 -3.31 -20.78
N LYS A 236 5.63 -2.89 -20.51
CA LYS A 236 6.08 -2.41 -19.19
C LYS A 236 5.29 -1.18 -18.71
N ILE A 237 5.02 -0.21 -19.58
CA ILE A 237 4.17 0.94 -19.25
C ILE A 237 2.75 0.47 -18.91
N SER A 238 2.19 -0.45 -19.71
CA SER A 238 0.84 -1.00 -19.47
C SER A 238 0.76 -1.74 -18.13
N ILE A 239 1.77 -2.52 -17.77
CA ILE A 239 1.86 -3.18 -16.46
C ILE A 239 1.93 -2.14 -15.35
N THR A 240 2.74 -1.09 -15.52
CA THR A 240 2.84 0.00 -14.53
C THR A 240 1.49 0.66 -14.30
N CYS A 241 0.76 1.00 -15.36
CA CYS A 241 -0.59 1.54 -15.29
C CYS A 241 -1.58 0.57 -14.63
N TYR A 242 -1.50 -0.72 -14.97
CA TYR A 242 -2.31 -1.77 -14.35
C TYR A 242 -2.09 -1.84 -12.85
N LEU A 243 -0.83 -1.86 -12.38
CA LEU A 243 -0.51 -1.94 -10.96
C LEU A 243 -0.99 -0.71 -10.20
N LEU A 244 -0.82 0.50 -10.76
CA LEU A 244 -1.31 1.73 -10.14
C LEU A 244 -2.84 1.76 -10.03
N LEU A 245 -3.55 1.39 -11.11
CA LEU A 245 -5.01 1.37 -11.12
C LEU A 245 -5.57 0.25 -10.23
N GLY A 246 -4.96 -0.93 -10.26
CA GLY A 246 -5.34 -2.08 -9.45
C GLY A 246 -5.11 -1.83 -7.96
N LEU A 247 -4.01 -1.15 -7.60
CA LEU A 247 -3.76 -0.75 -6.22
C LEU A 247 -4.84 0.24 -5.75
N LEU A 248 -5.18 1.23 -6.58
CA LEU A 248 -6.26 2.17 -6.27
C LEU A 248 -7.62 1.45 -6.09
N ALA A 249 -7.90 0.45 -6.92
CA ALA A 249 -9.11 -0.37 -6.81
C ALA A 249 -9.12 -1.23 -5.53
N MET A 250 -7.98 -1.84 -5.16
CA MET A 250 -7.82 -2.57 -3.90
C MET A 250 -8.02 -1.65 -2.69
N LEU A 251 -7.41 -0.47 -2.68
CA LEU A 251 -7.58 0.53 -1.61
C LEU A 251 -9.04 0.98 -1.50
N LEU A 252 -9.72 1.20 -2.62
CA LEU A 252 -11.14 1.57 -2.66
C LEU A 252 -12.04 0.47 -2.10
N ALA A 253 -11.81 -0.79 -2.49
CA ALA A 253 -12.57 -1.92 -1.95
C ALA A 253 -12.30 -2.11 -0.46
N LEU A 254 -11.05 -1.95 -0.01
CA LEU A 254 -10.67 -2.03 1.39
C LEU A 254 -11.33 -0.93 2.22
N GLU A 255 -11.30 0.33 1.75
CA GLU A 255 -11.97 1.46 2.41
C GLU A 255 -13.49 1.24 2.51
N THR A 256 -14.10 0.72 1.44
CA THR A 256 -15.54 0.39 1.44
C THR A 256 -15.87 -0.70 2.47
N ILE A 257 -14.96 -1.67 2.69
CA ILE A 257 -15.11 -2.68 3.74
C ILE A 257 -14.94 -2.05 5.12
N TYR A 258 -14.01 -1.11 5.30
CA TYR A 258 -13.79 -0.42 6.57
C TYR A 258 -15.00 0.43 7.00
N GLU A 259 -15.74 1.02 6.07
CA GLU A 259 -16.97 1.76 6.38
C GLU A 259 -18.12 0.85 6.91
N LEU A 260 -18.03 -0.48 6.75
CA LEU A 260 -19.07 -1.40 7.22
C LEU A 260 -19.23 -1.36 8.74
N ARG A 261 -20.49 -1.40 9.20
CA ARG A 261 -20.84 -1.35 10.63
C ARG A 261 -20.22 -2.48 11.42
N GLU A 262 -20.10 -3.66 10.83
CA GLU A 262 -19.51 -4.85 11.41
C GLU A 262 -18.01 -4.63 11.71
N VAL A 263 -17.29 -4.00 10.78
CA VAL A 263 -15.87 -3.69 10.93
C VAL A 263 -15.68 -2.59 11.97
N HIS A 264 -16.48 -1.52 11.91
CA HIS A 264 -16.47 -0.48 12.95
C HIS A 264 -16.76 -1.04 14.35
N SER A 265 -17.69 -1.98 14.48
CA SER A 265 -18.00 -2.66 15.75
C SER A 265 -16.78 -3.44 16.27
N LEU A 266 -16.08 -4.16 15.37
CA LEU A 266 -14.88 -4.91 15.70
C LEU A 266 -13.72 -3.99 16.10
N VAL A 267 -13.48 -2.89 15.37
CA VAL A 267 -12.44 -1.91 15.72
C VAL A 267 -12.73 -1.26 17.07
N ARG A 268 -13.98 -0.82 17.31
CA ARG A 268 -14.40 -0.25 18.60
C ARG A 268 -14.29 -1.23 19.76
N PHE A 269 -14.42 -2.54 19.50
CA PHE A 269 -14.24 -3.55 20.53
C PHE A 269 -12.82 -3.58 21.08
N PHE A 270 -11.81 -3.44 20.21
CA PHE A 270 -10.39 -3.46 20.57
C PHE A 270 -9.81 -2.08 20.90
N ALA A 271 -10.42 -1.00 20.41
CA ALA A 271 -10.01 0.36 20.71
C ALA A 271 -10.35 0.75 22.17
N PRO A 272 -9.55 1.61 22.81
CA PRO A 272 -9.91 2.18 24.11
C PRO A 272 -11.22 2.98 24.00
N PRO A 273 -12.06 3.04 25.06
CA PRO A 273 -13.22 3.91 25.09
C PRO A 273 -12.79 5.36 24.83
N GLN A 274 -13.38 6.00 23.83
CA GLN A 274 -13.24 7.45 23.67
C GLN A 274 -13.85 8.11 24.91
N ALA A 275 -13.16 9.07 25.52
CA ALA A 275 -13.73 9.87 26.60
C ALA A 275 -15.04 10.50 26.12
N PRO A 276 -16.09 10.61 26.95
CA PRO A 276 -17.33 11.26 26.53
C PRO A 276 -16.97 12.65 26.06
N ALA A 277 -17.26 12.95 24.79
CA ALA A 277 -17.22 14.30 24.31
C ALA A 277 -18.09 15.15 25.25
N SER A 278 -17.61 16.35 25.59
CA SER A 278 -18.49 17.42 26.05
C SER A 278 -19.72 17.50 25.11
N PRO A 279 -20.89 17.98 25.58
CA PRO A 279 -22.15 17.99 24.81
C PRO A 279 -22.13 18.98 23.62
N SER A 280 -21.17 18.82 22.73
CA SER A 280 -20.89 19.57 21.51
C SER A 280 -20.43 18.64 20.37
N SER A 281 -20.56 17.32 20.51
CA SER A 281 -20.14 16.37 19.47
C SER A 281 -21.13 16.24 18.31
N GLU A 282 -22.39 16.64 18.47
CA GLU A 282 -23.29 16.77 17.30
C GLU A 282 -22.95 18.03 16.48
N ASP A 283 -22.40 19.07 17.10
CA ASP A 283 -21.92 20.27 16.40
C ASP A 283 -20.49 20.12 15.85
N CYS A 284 -19.67 19.21 16.39
CA CYS A 284 -18.31 18.98 15.89
C CYS A 284 -18.29 18.18 14.58
N ASP A 285 -19.23 17.24 14.41
CA ASP A 285 -19.46 16.58 13.11
C ASP A 285 -20.01 17.59 12.08
N GLN A 286 -20.85 18.55 12.50
CA GLN A 286 -21.27 19.66 11.63
C GLN A 286 -20.16 20.67 11.34
N LEU A 287 -19.22 20.91 12.27
CA LEU A 287 -18.07 21.79 12.05
C LEU A 287 -17.01 21.14 11.14
N GLU A 288 -16.80 19.83 11.20
CA GLU A 288 -15.95 19.15 10.21
C GLU A 288 -16.58 19.17 8.81
N ILE A 289 -17.91 19.02 8.71
CA ILE A 289 -18.65 19.14 7.45
C ILE A 289 -18.65 20.58 6.91
N LEU A 290 -18.65 21.62 7.77
CA LEU A 290 -18.57 23.03 7.35
C LEU A 290 -17.14 23.53 7.10
N SER A 291 -16.12 22.88 7.68
CA SER A 291 -14.71 23.22 7.41
C SER A 291 -14.26 22.85 5.99
N HIS A 292 -14.94 21.87 5.38
CA HIS A 292 -14.63 21.39 4.04
C HIS A 292 -15.08 22.35 2.91
N ASP A 293 -15.91 23.36 3.23
CA ASP A 293 -16.40 24.38 2.28
C ASP A 293 -15.75 25.77 2.45
N GLN A 294 -14.97 26.01 3.52
CA GLN A 294 -14.41 27.34 3.85
C GLN A 294 -12.88 27.46 3.70
N LEU A 295 -12.14 26.37 3.48
CA LEU A 295 -10.66 26.40 3.37
C LEU A 295 -10.12 26.60 1.95
N GLY A 296 -10.90 27.26 1.08
CA GLY A 296 -10.48 27.69 -0.27
C GLY A 296 -10.33 29.21 -0.46
N LEU A 297 -10.65 30.04 0.53
CA LEU A 297 -10.66 31.50 0.33
C LEU A 297 -10.35 32.32 1.59
N ALA A 298 -9.26 31.99 2.29
CA ALA A 298 -8.67 32.90 3.28
C ALA A 298 -7.16 32.70 3.40
N THR A 299 -6.42 32.92 2.31
CA THR A 299 -4.99 33.29 2.38
C THR A 299 -4.82 34.71 1.83
N VAL A 300 -5.46 35.70 2.45
CA VAL A 300 -5.02 37.11 2.43
C VAL A 300 -5.54 37.76 3.72
N CYS A 301 -4.72 38.63 4.34
CA CYS A 301 -4.94 39.41 5.57
C CYS A 301 -4.64 38.70 6.90
N GLY A 302 -3.35 38.40 7.12
CA GLY A 302 -2.78 38.60 8.46
C GLY A 302 -2.32 40.05 8.62
N ALA A 303 -2.91 40.78 9.57
CA ALA A 303 -2.20 41.71 10.48
C ALA A 303 -3.18 42.49 11.37
N THR A 304 -3.30 42.11 12.64
CA THR A 304 -2.83 42.88 13.82
C THR A 304 -3.37 42.24 15.11
N PRO A 305 -2.54 41.90 16.10
CA PRO A 305 -3.02 41.63 17.44
C PRO A 305 -3.05 42.94 18.25
N SER A 306 -4.23 43.31 18.74
CA SER A 306 -4.40 44.30 19.79
C SER A 306 -3.98 43.69 21.13
N GLY A 307 -2.78 44.05 21.59
CA GLY A 307 -2.31 43.84 22.96
C GLY A 307 -2.41 45.14 23.74
N ASN A 308 -3.29 45.17 24.75
CA ASN A 308 -3.29 46.19 25.80
C ASN A 308 -2.08 46.00 26.72
N GLN A 309 -1.25 47.03 26.91
CA GLN A 309 -0.80 47.40 28.27
C GLN A 309 -0.14 48.78 28.34
N ALA A 310 -0.68 49.56 29.29
CA ALA A 310 0.00 50.42 30.26
C ALA A 310 0.49 51.82 29.84
N ASP A 311 -0.05 52.79 30.59
CA ASP A 311 0.62 53.90 31.28
C ASP A 311 0.25 55.35 30.92
N ASN A 312 0.07 56.08 32.03
CA ASN A 312 0.08 57.52 32.25
C ASN A 312 -1.24 58.33 32.21
N GLU A 313 -1.75 58.51 33.43
CA GLU A 313 -1.79 59.80 34.13
C GLU A 313 -2.48 61.03 33.49
N ALA A 314 -3.31 61.61 34.36
CA ALA A 314 -3.67 63.02 34.46
C ALA A 314 -4.85 63.55 33.63
N ASP A 315 -5.93 63.83 34.37
CA ASP A 315 -6.52 65.18 34.54
C ASP A 315 -8.01 65.29 34.19
N GLY A 316 -8.74 66.03 35.03
CA GLY A 316 -9.98 66.70 34.61
C GLY A 316 -11.33 66.18 35.15
N ARG A 317 -11.59 66.41 36.44
CA ARG A 317 -12.86 66.88 37.08
C ARG A 317 -14.25 66.39 36.58
N ALA A 318 -15.03 65.93 37.57
CA ALA A 318 -16.47 65.63 37.63
C ALA A 318 -17.41 66.87 37.49
N PRO A 319 -18.74 66.83 37.79
CA PRO A 319 -19.67 65.69 38.00
C PRO A 319 -21.05 65.84 37.30
N CYS A 320 -21.84 64.77 37.39
CA CYS A 320 -23.30 64.74 37.18
C CYS A 320 -24.05 65.61 38.20
N ASP A 321 -25.18 66.20 37.81
CA ASP A 321 -26.29 66.44 38.76
C ASP A 321 -27.64 66.71 38.09
N GLY A 322 -28.69 66.18 38.73
CA GLY A 322 -30.06 66.70 38.68
C GLY A 322 -31.18 65.66 38.49
N PRO A 323 -32.35 65.84 39.12
CA PRO A 323 -32.50 65.80 40.59
C PRO A 323 -33.68 64.93 41.04
N SER A 324 -33.79 64.75 42.35
CA SER A 324 -35.04 64.46 43.04
C SER A 324 -35.96 65.68 42.97
N GLY A 325 -37.19 65.51 42.49
CA GLY A 325 -38.22 66.55 42.40
C GLY A 325 -39.03 66.45 41.12
#